data_AF-A0A3B8J2K8-F1
#
_entry.id   AF-A0A3B8J2K8-F1
#
_cell.length_a   1.000
_cell.length_b   1.000
_cell.length_c   1.000
_cell.angle_alpha   90.00
_cell.angle_beta   90.00
_cell.angle_gamma   90.00
#
_symmetry.space_group_name_H-M   'P 1'
#
loop_
_entity.id
_entity.type
_entity.pdbx_description
1 polymer ?
#
loop_
_entity_poly.entity_id
_entity_poly.type
_entity_poly.pdbx_seq_one_letter_code
_entity_poly.pdbx_strand_id
1 'polypeptide(L)' 'MRSIQFDTVGVPAEVLQIREVEDLSPAQGQVRIRVHVANINPSDTLFIRGMY' A
#
# COMPACT_ATOMS: atom_id res chain seq x y z
N MET A 1 -9.51 -8.76 1.70
CA MET A 1 -9.49 -7.30 1.88
C MET A 1 -8.68 -6.70 0.76
N ARG A 2 -8.93 -5.45 0.35
CA ARG A 2 -8.23 -4.83 -0.78
C ARG A 2 -7.00 -4.07 -0.33
N SER A 3 -5.92 -4.20 -1.11
CA SER A 3 -4.66 -3.49 -0.91
C SER A 3 -4.18 -2.93 -2.25
N ILE A 4 -3.47 -1.80 -2.23
CA ILE A 4 -2.80 -1.21 -3.40
C ILE A 4 -1.32 -1.62 -3.30
N GLN A 5 -0.80 -2.31 -4.32
CA GLN A 5 0.55 -2.87 -4.33
C GLN A 5 1.24 -2.65 -5.68
N PHE A 6 2.58 -2.75 -5.70
CA PHE A 6 3.41 -2.75 -6.90
C PHE A 6 4.59 -3.71 -6.68
N ASP A 7 4.95 -4.49 -7.70
CA ASP A 7 6.11 -5.41 -7.64
C ASP A 7 7.38 -4.80 -8.22
N THR A 8 7.24 -3.76 -9.04
CA THR A 8 8.34 -3.02 -9.67
C THR A 8 8.15 -1.53 -9.48
N VAL A 9 9.25 -0.80 -9.32
CA VAL A 9 9.22 0.66 -9.25
C VAL A 9 8.87 1.26 -10.62
N GLY A 10 8.18 2.40 -10.63
CA GLY A 10 7.83 3.07 -11.88
C GLY A 10 6.82 4.20 -11.74
N VAL A 11 6.23 4.61 -12.86
CA VAL A 11 5.15 5.61 -12.86
C VAL A 11 3.95 5.01 -12.10
N PRO A 12 3.41 5.67 -11.05
CA PRO A 12 2.36 5.06 -10.22
C PRO A 12 1.13 4.57 -11.01
N ALA A 13 0.75 5.28 -12.06
CA ALA A 13 -0.38 4.88 -12.92
C ALA A 13 -0.13 3.58 -13.71
N GLU A 14 1.12 3.16 -13.87
CA GLU A 14 1.51 1.97 -14.64
C GLU A 14 1.77 0.76 -13.74
N VAL A 15 2.28 0.99 -12.52
CA VAL A 15 2.76 -0.09 -11.64
C VAL A 15 1.81 -0.44 -10.49
N LEU A 16 0.92 0.46 -10.09
CA LEU A 16 0.00 0.20 -8.98
C LEU A 16 -1.15 -0.72 -9.42
N GLN A 17 -1.42 -1.71 -8.57
CA GLN A 17 -2.48 -2.69 -8.76
C GLN A 17 -3.33 -2.82 -7.50
N ILE A 18 -4.64 -3.00 -7.68
CA ILE A 18 -5.53 -3.41 -6.59
C ILE A 18 -5.46 -4.93 -6.48
N ARG A 19 -5.16 -5.44 -5.29
CA ARG A 19 -5.10 -6.87 -5.00
C ARG A 19 -6.03 -7.23 -3.86
N GLU A 20 -6.65 -8.39 -3.96
CA GLU A 20 -7.28 -9.03 -2.81
C GLU A 20 -6.21 -9.73 -1.97
N VAL A 21 -6.27 -9.54 -0.66
CA VAL A 21 -5.39 -10.19 0.30
C VAL A 21 -6.22 -10.82 1.42
N GLU A 22 -5.68 -11.86 2.04
CA GLU A 22 -6.33 -12.55 3.15
C GLU A 22 -6.54 -11.62 4.36
N ASP A 23 -7.48 -12.00 5.23
CA ASP A 23 -7.72 -11.23 6.44
C ASP A 23 -6.60 -11.46 7.46
N LEU A 24 -6.06 -10.38 8.03
CA LEU A 24 -4.91 -10.44 8.93
C LEU A 24 -5.37 -10.63 10.38
N SER A 25 -4.79 -11.62 11.06
CA SER A 25 -4.91 -11.78 12.51
C SER A 25 -3.68 -11.18 13.19
N PRO A 26 -3.83 -10.18 14.07
CA PRO A 26 -2.69 -9.54 14.73
C PRO A 26 -2.00 -10.50 15.70
N ALA A 27 -0.66 -10.49 15.71
CA ALA A 27 0.13 -11.20 16.71
C ALA A 27 0.12 -10.46 18.07
N GLN A 28 0.72 -11.06 19.10
CA GLN A 28 0.87 -10.42 20.40
C GLN A 28 1.60 -9.08 20.27
N GLY A 29 0.99 -8.01 20.80
CA GLY A 29 1.50 -6.65 20.71
C GLY A 29 1.15 -5.89 19.42
N GLN A 30 0.47 -6.54 18.46
CA GLN A 30 -0.03 -5.88 17.25
C GLN A 30 -1.51 -5.52 17.40
N VAL A 31 -1.96 -4.54 16.61
CA VAL A 31 -3.37 -4.16 16.51
C VAL A 31 -3.82 -4.21 15.06
N ARG A 32 -5.10 -4.55 14.86
CA ARG A 32 -5.74 -4.51 13.53
C ARG A 32 -6.47 -3.18 13.38
N ILE A 33 -6.16 -2.45 12.32
CA ILE A 33 -6.78 -1.15 12.00
C ILE A 33 -7.59 -1.29 10.72
N ARG A 34 -8.80 -0.73 10.72
CA ARG A 34 -9.59 -0.54 9.50
C ARG A 34 -9.38 0.89 9.00
N VAL A 35 -8.61 1.04 7.93
CA VAL A 35 -8.34 2.34 7.32
C VAL A 35 -9.60 2.84 6.63
N HIS A 36 -10.09 4.01 7.04
CA HIS A 36 -11.27 4.65 6.47
C HIS A 36 -10.90 5.63 5.35
N VAL A 37 -9.81 6.37 5.55
CA VAL A 37 -9.33 7.41 4.65
C VAL A 37 -7.79 7.38 4.70
N ALA A 38 -7.17 7.59 3.55
CA ALA A 38 -5.74 7.85 3.41
C ALA A 38 -5.54 8.95 2.36
N ASN A 39 -4.54 9.79 2.56
CA ASN A 39 -4.11 10.81 1.61
C ASN A 39 -3.11 10.25 0.59
N ILE A 40 -2.91 10.99 -0.50
CA ILE A 40 -1.80 10.80 -1.44
C ILE A 40 -0.89 12.02 -1.29
N ASN A 41 0.35 11.79 -0.87
CA ASN A 41 1.38 12.80 -0.70
C ASN A 41 2.42 12.72 -1.83
N PRO A 42 3.20 13.80 -2.07
CA PRO A 42 4.31 13.76 -3.01
C PRO A 42 5.32 12.64 -2.72
N SER A 43 5.58 12.37 -1.44
CA SER A 43 6.47 11.29 -1.01
C SER A 43 5.99 9.91 -1.47
N ASP A 44 4.68 9.66 -1.51
CA ASP A 44 4.17 8.35 -1.90
C ASP A 44 4.54 8.04 -3.36
N THR A 45 4.47 9.07 -4.22
CA THR A 45 4.90 8.97 -5.62
C THR A 45 6.41 8.77 -5.76
N LEU A 46 7.22 9.43 -4.92
CA LEU A 46 8.67 9.25 -4.92
C LEU A 46 9.05 7.82 -4.49
N PHE A 47 8.34 7.25 -3.52
CA PHE A 47 8.54 5.87 -3.06
C PHE A 47 8.23 4.84 -4.13
N ILE A 48 7.08 4.97 -4.79
CA ILE A 48 6.69 4.06 -5.88
C ILE A 48 7.67 4.14 -7.07
N ARG A 49 8.29 5.31 -7.29
CA ARG A 49 9.31 5.51 -8.33
C ARG A 49 10.70 5.02 -7.93
N GLY A 50 10.90 4.50 -6.72
CA GLY A 50 12.20 4.04 -6.24
C GLY A 50 13.19 5.16 -5.96
N MET A 51 12.70 6.32 -5.50
CA MET A 51 13.52 7.50 -5.20
C MET A 51 13.80 7.68 -3.69
N TYR A 52 13.72 6.60 -2.90
CA TYR A 52 14.10 6.52 -1.49
C TYR A 52 14.98 5.30 -1.21
#